data_AF-A0AAQ0HD92-F1
#
_entry.id   AF-A0AAQ0HD92-F1
#
_cell.length_a   1.000
_cell.length_b   1.000
_cell.length_c   1.000
_cell.angle_alpha   90.00
_cell.angle_beta   90.00
_cell.angle_gamma   90.00
#
_symmetry.space_group_name_H-M   'P 1'
#
loop_
_entity.id
_entity.type
_entity.pdbx_description
1 polymer ?
#
loop_
_entity_poly.entity_id
_entity_poly.type
_entity_poly.pdbx_seq_one_letter_code
_entity_poly.pdbx_strand_id
1 'polypeptide(L)'
;MGARIIDGRGFAAGVRARVAEAVGRLRSEHGLVPGLAVVLVGEDPASQVYVRNKAVQTREAGMASFEHRLAAETPQAALLALVARLNADPAVHGILVQLPLPAHMDAGAVIAAIDPRKDVDGFHALNVGLLGTGQKALVPCTP
;
A
#
# COMPACT_ATOMS: atom_id res chain seq x y z
N MET A 1 -38.69 1.24 12.57
CA MET A 1 -37.26 1.14 12.94
C MET A 1 -36.43 1.38 11.68
N GLY A 2 -35.51 2.33 11.69
CA GLY A 2 -34.63 2.62 10.55
C GLY A 2 -33.41 1.71 10.51
N ALA A 3 -32.72 1.68 9.37
CA ALA A 3 -31.45 0.96 9.26
C ALA A 3 -30.40 1.53 10.23
N ARG A 4 -29.55 0.66 10.78
CA ARG A 4 -28.41 1.06 11.60
C ARG A 4 -27.27 1.52 10.69
N ILE A 5 -26.78 2.73 10.90
CA ILE A 5 -25.61 3.26 10.17
C ILE A 5 -24.35 2.51 10.61
N ILE A 6 -23.61 1.98 9.64
CA ILE A 6 -22.24 1.49 9.85
C ILE A 6 -21.30 2.66 9.53
N ASP A 7 -20.80 3.33 10.58
CA ASP A 7 -19.89 4.47 10.42
C ASP A 7 -18.45 4.02 10.15
N GLY A 8 -18.14 3.81 8.87
CA GLY A 8 -16.80 3.47 8.42
C GLY A 8 -15.76 4.58 8.68
N ARG A 9 -16.18 5.86 8.76
CA ARG A 9 -15.26 6.97 9.01
C ARG A 9 -14.77 6.96 10.45
N GLY A 10 -15.70 6.86 11.40
CA GLY A 10 -15.38 6.73 12.82
C GLY A 10 -14.55 5.48 13.10
N PHE A 11 -14.93 4.35 12.51
CA PHE A 11 -14.17 3.10 12.65
C PHE A 11 -12.74 3.21 12.10
N ALA A 12 -12.56 3.76 10.90
CA ALA A 12 -11.24 3.95 10.30
C ALA A 12 -10.33 4.88 11.13
N ALA A 13 -10.89 5.91 11.76
CA ALA A 13 -10.13 6.78 12.67
C ALA A 13 -9.61 6.00 13.88
N GLY A 14 -10.44 5.16 14.50
CA GLY A 14 -10.01 4.28 15.60
C GLY A 14 -8.96 3.24 15.18
N VAL A 15 -9.02 2.72 13.96
CA VAL A 15 -7.96 1.86 13.40
C VAL A 15 -6.64 2.63 13.30
N ARG A 16 -6.64 3.84 12.72
CA ARG A 16 -5.41 4.64 12.58
C ARG A 16 -4.79 5.00 13.93
N ALA A 17 -5.59 5.32 14.94
CA ALA A 17 -5.10 5.60 16.28
C ALA A 17 -4.34 4.41 16.89
N ARG A 18 -4.88 3.18 16.75
CA ARG A 18 -4.21 1.96 17.23
C ARG A 18 -2.92 1.66 16.45
N VAL A 19 -2.91 1.92 15.14
CA VAL A 19 -1.69 1.81 14.33
C VAL A 19 -0.65 2.81 14.80
N ALA A 20 -1.03 4.07 15.07
CA ALA A 20 -0.13 5.10 15.57
C ALA A 20 0.51 4.73 16.93
N GLU A 21 -0.27 4.14 17.84
CA GLU A 21 0.23 3.62 19.12
C GLU A 21 1.27 2.51 18.90
N ALA A 22 0.96 1.54 18.03
CA ALA A 22 1.88 0.44 17.72
C ALA A 22 3.18 0.93 17.06
N VAL A 23 3.09 1.91 16.16
CA VAL A 23 4.26 2.55 15.54
C VAL A 23 5.07 3.31 16.56
N GLY A 24 4.42 4.03 17.49
CA GLY A 24 5.08 4.70 18.61
C GLY A 24 5.91 3.74 19.46
N ARG A 25 5.34 2.57 19.78
CA ARG A 25 6.03 1.50 20.50
C ARG A 25 7.21 0.93 19.72
N LEU A 26 7.05 0.60 18.44
CA LEU A 26 8.16 0.13 17.59
C LEU A 26 9.32 1.12 17.57
N ARG A 27 9.01 2.41 17.50
CA ARG A 27 10.02 3.46 17.50
C ARG A 27 10.73 3.58 18.85
N SER A 28 10.00 3.57 19.97
CA SER A 28 10.60 3.71 21.30
C SER A 28 11.35 2.48 21.77
N GLU A 29 10.82 1.29 21.50
CA GLU A 29 11.35 0.01 21.99
C GLU A 29 12.47 -0.55 21.09
N HIS A 30 12.42 -0.26 19.79
CA HIS A 30 13.31 -0.89 18.80
C HIS A 30 14.02 0.10 17.87
N GLY A 31 13.73 1.40 17.94
CA GLY A 31 14.28 2.39 17.01
C GLY A 31 13.79 2.21 15.57
N LEU A 32 12.70 1.47 15.36
CA LEU A 32 12.17 1.14 14.04
C LEU A 32 10.99 2.05 13.67
N VAL A 33 10.99 2.56 12.44
CA VAL A 33 9.87 3.30 11.87
C VAL A 33 9.40 2.56 10.62
N PRO A 34 8.19 1.97 10.63
CA PRO A 34 7.64 1.32 9.45
C PRO A 34 7.51 2.31 8.28
N GLY A 35 7.72 1.82 7.07
CA GLY A 35 7.71 2.64 5.86
C GLY A 35 6.78 2.10 4.78
N LEU A 36 5.98 2.98 4.19
CA LEU A 36 5.09 2.66 3.07
C LEU A 36 5.54 3.42 1.82
N ALA A 37 5.83 2.69 0.75
CA ALA A 37 6.03 3.26 -0.57
C ALA A 37 4.73 3.21 -1.37
N VAL A 38 4.35 4.34 -1.95
CA VAL A 38 3.17 4.47 -2.82
C VAL A 38 3.62 4.94 -4.20
N VAL A 39 3.27 4.17 -5.23
CA VAL A 39 3.64 4.42 -6.62
C VAL A 39 2.39 4.77 -7.40
N LEU A 40 2.44 5.90 -8.10
CA LEU A 40 1.40 6.38 -9.01
C LEU A 40 1.99 6.53 -10.40
N VAL A 41 1.28 6.01 -11.41
CA VAL A 41 1.66 6.14 -12.82
C VAL A 41 0.55 6.88 -13.56
N GLY A 42 0.89 8.01 -14.16
CA GLY A 42 -0.06 8.89 -14.85
C GLY A 42 -0.76 9.89 -13.92
N GLU A 43 -1.84 10.48 -14.42
CA GLU A 43 -2.45 11.68 -13.83
C GLU A 43 -3.96 11.54 -13.53
N ASP A 44 -4.47 10.30 -13.42
CA ASP A 44 -5.87 10.08 -13.08
C ASP A 44 -6.27 10.81 -11.78
N PRO A 45 -7.23 11.77 -11.83
CA PRO A 45 -7.55 12.61 -10.66
C PRO A 45 -8.03 11.82 -9.44
N ALA A 46 -8.73 10.70 -9.63
CA ALA A 46 -9.18 9.86 -8.53
C ALA A 46 -8.00 9.16 -7.84
N SER A 47 -7.07 8.64 -8.63
CA SER A 47 -5.82 8.00 -8.18
C SER A 47 -4.93 9.00 -7.42
N GLN A 48 -4.87 10.25 -7.87
CA GLN A 48 -4.15 11.33 -7.18
C GLN A 48 -4.68 11.58 -5.76
N VAL A 49 -6.00 11.65 -5.62
CA VAL A 49 -6.66 11.85 -4.31
C VAL A 49 -6.42 10.64 -3.41
N TYR A 50 -6.54 9.43 -3.96
CA TYR A 50 -6.29 8.19 -3.21
C TYR A 50 -4.87 8.13 -2.65
N VAL A 51 -3.86 8.32 -3.50
CA VAL A 51 -2.44 8.30 -3.13
C VAL A 51 -2.11 9.38 -2.10
N ARG A 52 -2.63 10.60 -2.31
CA ARG A 52 -2.47 11.69 -1.34
C ARG A 52 -3.05 11.31 0.02
N ASN A 53 -4.25 10.74 0.06
CA ASN A 53 -4.88 10.32 1.31
C ASN A 53 -4.08 9.22 2.00
N LYS A 54 -3.53 8.25 1.26
CA LYS A 54 -2.65 7.22 1.82
C LYS A 54 -1.39 7.83 2.43
N ALA A 55 -0.72 8.72 1.72
CA ALA A 55 0.47 9.41 2.23
C ALA A 55 0.17 10.22 3.51
N VAL A 56 -0.96 10.93 3.57
CA VAL A 56 -1.40 11.65 4.77
C VAL A 56 -1.65 10.67 5.93
N GLN A 57 -2.44 9.63 5.71
CA GLN A 57 -2.80 8.65 6.75
C GLN A 57 -1.59 7.88 7.29
N THR A 58 -0.62 7.55 6.42
CA THR A 58 0.66 6.94 6.83
C THR A 58 1.44 7.85 7.76
N ARG A 59 1.54 9.14 7.43
CA ARG A 59 2.24 10.12 8.27
C ARG A 59 1.48 10.38 9.58
N GLU A 60 0.15 10.46 9.54
CA GLU A 60 -0.70 10.55 10.74
C GLU A 60 -0.49 9.37 11.69
N ALA A 61 -0.24 8.17 11.14
CA ALA A 61 0.09 6.99 11.92
C ALA A 61 1.56 6.95 12.41
N GLY A 62 2.36 7.99 12.17
CA GLY A 62 3.76 8.08 12.60
C GLY A 62 4.74 7.26 11.74
N MET A 63 4.30 6.76 10.59
CA MET A 63 5.13 5.95 9.68
C MET A 63 5.89 6.82 8.66
N ALA A 64 6.95 6.27 8.08
CA ALA A 64 7.62 6.85 6.92
C ALA A 64 6.75 6.65 5.66
N SER A 65 6.67 7.67 4.82
CA SER A 65 5.90 7.65 3.57
C SER A 65 6.79 8.04 2.41
N PHE A 66 6.93 7.16 1.43
CA PHE A 66 7.70 7.35 0.21
C PHE A 66 6.74 7.43 -0.97
N GLU A 67 6.73 8.54 -1.67
CA GLU A 67 5.80 8.77 -2.78
C GLU A 67 6.57 8.82 -4.10
N HIS A 68 6.15 8.01 -5.06
CA HIS A 68 6.75 7.92 -6.38
C HIS A 68 5.70 8.21 -7.44
N ARG A 69 5.92 9.27 -8.22
CA ARG A 69 5.05 9.68 -9.31
C ARG A 69 5.80 9.48 -10.62
N LEU A 70 5.24 8.67 -11.49
CA LEU A 70 5.77 8.37 -12.81
C LEU A 70 4.81 8.92 -13.87
N ALA A 71 5.35 9.44 -14.97
CA ALA A 71 4.54 9.86 -16.12
C ALA A 71 3.79 8.66 -16.72
N ALA A 72 2.65 8.90 -17.38
CA ALA A 72 1.88 7.81 -17.99
C ALA A 72 2.72 7.05 -19.02
N GLU A 73 3.55 7.76 -19.77
CA GLU A 73 4.43 7.31 -20.85
C GLU A 73 5.66 6.55 -20.35
N THR A 74 5.83 6.45 -19.02
CA THR A 74 6.94 5.72 -18.42
C THR A 74 6.95 4.29 -18.96
N PRO A 75 8.09 3.75 -19.41
CA PRO A 75 8.18 2.36 -19.83
C PRO A 75 7.94 1.43 -18.64
N GLN A 76 7.23 0.32 -18.86
CA GLN A 76 7.00 -0.70 -17.82
C GLN A 76 8.31 -1.16 -17.14
N ALA A 77 9.40 -1.30 -17.91
CA ALA A 77 10.70 -1.68 -17.38
C ALA A 77 11.20 -0.70 -16.28
N ALA A 78 10.91 0.59 -16.39
CA ALA A 78 11.30 1.58 -15.39
C ALA A 78 10.46 1.45 -14.11
N LEU A 79 9.16 1.14 -14.24
CA LEU A 79 8.29 0.83 -13.09
C LEU A 79 8.78 -0.45 -12.37
N LEU A 80 9.08 -1.51 -13.13
CA LEU A 80 9.63 -2.75 -12.56
C LEU A 80 10.97 -2.52 -11.86
N ALA A 81 11.85 -1.68 -12.43
CA ALA A 81 13.11 -1.30 -11.79
C ALA A 81 12.89 -0.49 -10.49
N LEU A 82 11.86 0.37 -10.43
CA LEU A 82 11.46 1.02 -9.18
C LEU A 82 10.97 0.00 -8.15
N VAL A 83 10.06 -0.89 -8.52
CA VAL A 83 9.54 -1.94 -7.63
C VAL A 83 10.68 -2.81 -7.09
N ALA A 84 11.64 -3.20 -7.93
CA ALA A 84 12.82 -3.95 -7.50
C ALA A 84 13.66 -3.19 -6.46
N ARG A 85 13.87 -1.88 -6.64
CA ARG A 85 14.56 -1.05 -5.65
C ARG A 85 13.80 -0.98 -4.33
N LEU A 86 12.48 -0.79 -4.38
CA LEU A 86 11.63 -0.74 -3.18
C LEU A 86 11.57 -2.09 -2.44
N ASN A 87 11.59 -3.20 -3.17
CA ASN A 87 11.70 -4.54 -2.58
C ASN A 87 13.03 -4.70 -1.83
N ALA A 88 14.14 -4.19 -2.36
CA ALA A 88 15.46 -4.28 -1.74
C ALA A 88 15.68 -3.28 -0.59
N ASP A 89 14.91 -2.20 -0.54
CA ASP A 89 15.08 -1.14 0.45
C ASP A 89 14.60 -1.59 1.85
N PRO A 90 15.47 -1.66 2.87
CA PRO A 90 15.08 -2.04 4.23
C PRO A 90 14.22 -0.99 4.93
N ALA A 91 14.18 0.27 4.46
CA ALA A 91 13.27 1.28 4.98
C ALA A 91 11.82 1.08 4.51
N VAL A 92 11.62 0.35 3.40
CA VAL A 92 10.31 0.09 2.81
C VAL A 92 9.77 -1.25 3.33
N HIS A 93 8.65 -1.19 4.04
CA HIS A 93 8.00 -2.36 4.63
C HIS A 93 6.71 -2.75 3.88
N GLY A 94 6.13 -1.81 3.15
CA GLY A 94 4.98 -2.04 2.27
C GLY A 94 5.12 -1.26 0.97
N ILE A 95 4.61 -1.83 -0.11
CA ILE A 95 4.57 -1.26 -1.45
C ILE A 95 3.13 -1.28 -1.93
N LEU A 96 2.66 -0.12 -2.39
CA LEU A 96 1.37 0.05 -3.04
C LEU A 96 1.61 0.61 -4.43
N VAL A 97 1.18 -0.10 -5.48
CA VAL A 97 1.14 0.43 -6.84
C VAL A 97 -0.31 0.72 -7.19
N GLN A 98 -0.62 2.00 -7.38
CA GLN A 98 -1.99 2.44 -7.62
C GLN A 98 -2.50 1.94 -8.98
N LEU A 99 -3.66 1.29 -8.96
CA LEU A 99 -4.39 0.83 -10.14
C LEU A 99 -5.56 1.79 -10.48
N PRO A 100 -6.01 1.84 -11.76
CA PRO A 100 -5.45 1.13 -12.92
C PRO A 100 -4.12 1.74 -13.40
N LEU A 101 -3.25 0.90 -13.99
CA LEU A 101 -2.07 1.38 -14.72
C LEU A 101 -2.44 1.81 -16.14
N PRO A 102 -1.61 2.63 -16.81
CA PRO A 102 -1.76 2.93 -18.23
C PRO A 102 -1.87 1.67 -19.10
N ALA A 103 -2.63 1.75 -20.20
CA ALA A 103 -3.02 0.60 -21.02
C ALA A 103 -1.86 -0.18 -21.67
N HIS A 104 -0.68 0.44 -21.85
CA HIS A 104 0.52 -0.24 -22.36
C HIS A 104 1.28 -1.03 -21.30
N MET A 105 0.82 -1.04 -20.05
CA MET A 105 1.44 -1.78 -18.95
C MET A 105 0.64 -3.02 -18.58
N ASP A 106 1.36 -4.10 -18.30
CA ASP A 106 0.83 -5.32 -17.69
C ASP A 106 0.81 -5.17 -16.16
N ALA A 107 -0.38 -4.88 -15.62
CA ALA A 107 -0.58 -4.78 -14.17
C ALA A 107 -0.31 -6.09 -13.44
N GLY A 108 -0.57 -7.24 -14.06
CA GLY A 108 -0.30 -8.55 -13.47
C GLY A 108 1.20 -8.76 -13.27
N ALA A 109 2.02 -8.41 -14.27
CA ALA A 109 3.47 -8.46 -14.17
C ALA A 109 4.02 -7.53 -13.07
N VAL A 110 3.43 -6.34 -12.92
CA VAL A 110 3.84 -5.38 -11.87
C VAL A 110 3.48 -5.89 -10.48
N ILE A 111 2.25 -6.42 -10.29
CA ILE A 111 1.81 -7.00 -9.02
C ILE A 111 2.68 -8.20 -8.63
N ALA A 112 2.98 -9.08 -9.59
CA ALA A 112 3.84 -10.25 -9.37
C ALA A 112 5.30 -9.88 -9.05
N ALA A 113 5.74 -8.67 -9.41
CA ALA A 113 7.08 -8.19 -9.09
C ALA A 113 7.21 -7.66 -7.65
N ILE A 114 6.11 -7.39 -6.94
CA ILE A 114 6.15 -6.94 -5.54
C ILE A 114 6.47 -8.15 -4.64
N ASP A 115 7.43 -8.02 -3.71
CA ASP A 115 7.69 -9.07 -2.72
C ASP A 115 6.38 -9.35 -1.95
N PRO A 116 5.89 -10.60 -1.87
CA PRO A 116 4.64 -10.92 -1.19
C PRO A 116 4.57 -10.42 0.26
N ARG A 117 5.72 -10.28 0.93
CA ARG A 117 5.82 -9.77 2.30
C ARG A 117 5.66 -8.25 2.39
N LYS A 118 5.85 -7.53 1.28
CA LYS A 118 5.65 -6.08 1.16
C LYS A 118 4.36 -5.73 0.39
N ASP A 119 3.62 -6.71 -0.12
CA ASP A 119 2.35 -6.53 -0.83
C ASP A 119 1.20 -6.20 0.14
N VAL A 120 1.15 -4.94 0.57
CA VAL A 120 0.15 -4.45 1.53
C VAL A 120 -1.24 -4.23 0.91
N ASP A 121 -1.33 -4.28 -0.42
CA ASP A 121 -2.62 -4.29 -1.13
C ASP A 121 -3.18 -5.71 -1.30
N GLY A 122 -2.37 -6.75 -1.05
CA GLY A 122 -2.81 -8.15 -0.98
C GLY A 122 -3.15 -8.78 -2.34
N PHE A 123 -2.70 -8.19 -3.45
CA PHE A 123 -3.03 -8.66 -4.80
C PHE A 123 -2.06 -9.71 -5.34
N HIS A 124 -0.91 -9.92 -4.70
CA HIS A 124 0.04 -10.94 -5.12
C HIS A 124 -0.61 -12.33 -5.05
N ALA A 125 -0.51 -13.11 -6.12
CA ALA A 125 -1.19 -14.41 -6.24
C ALA A 125 -0.91 -15.36 -5.07
N LEU A 126 0.30 -15.32 -4.51
CA LEU A 126 0.66 -16.04 -3.27
C LEU A 126 -0.22 -15.63 -2.08
N ASN A 127 -0.40 -14.32 -1.84
CA ASN A 127 -1.23 -13.83 -0.74
C ASN A 127 -2.69 -14.20 -0.94
N VAL A 128 -3.20 -14.07 -2.16
CA VAL A 128 -4.57 -14.51 -2.53
C VAL A 128 -4.75 -16.02 -2.31
N GLY A 129 -3.79 -16.85 -2.73
CA GLY A 129 -3.84 -18.30 -2.57
C GLY A 129 -3.75 -18.73 -1.09
N LEU A 130 -2.89 -18.08 -0.31
CA LEU A 130 -2.81 -18.31 1.14
C LEU A 130 -4.13 -17.93 1.81
N LEU A 131 -4.72 -16.78 1.48
CA LEU A 131 -6.02 -16.36 2.01
C LEU A 131 -7.14 -17.34 1.63
N GLY A 132 -7.21 -17.76 0.36
CA GLY A 132 -8.22 -18.70 -0.14
C GLY A 132 -8.14 -20.09 0.51
N THR A 133 -6.99 -20.44 1.09
CA THR A 133 -6.79 -21.69 1.83
C THR A 133 -6.86 -21.51 3.35
N GLY A 134 -7.24 -20.32 3.84
CA GLY A 134 -7.37 -20.01 5.27
C GLY A 134 -6.04 -19.83 6.00
N GLN A 135 -4.93 -19.66 5.27
CA GLN A 135 -3.60 -19.43 5.83
C GLN A 135 -3.34 -17.95 6.11
N LYS A 136 -2.32 -17.66 6.92
CA LYS A 136 -1.91 -16.28 7.23
C LYS A 136 -1.24 -15.64 6.02
N ALA A 137 -1.75 -14.49 5.60
CA ALA A 137 -1.20 -13.66 4.54
C ALA A 137 -1.57 -12.18 4.76
N LEU A 138 -0.95 -11.29 4.00
CA LEU A 138 -1.50 -9.96 3.79
C LEU A 138 -2.79 -10.10 2.98
N VAL A 139 -3.84 -9.40 3.39
CA VAL A 139 -5.17 -9.53 2.81
C VAL A 139 -5.53 -8.27 2.03
N PRO A 140 -6.32 -8.38 0.95
CA PRO A 140 -6.80 -7.21 0.22
C PRO A 140 -7.46 -6.18 1.14
N CYS A 141 -7.04 -4.91 1.01
CA CYS A 141 -7.55 -3.82 1.83
C CYS A 141 -9.07 -3.60 1.66
N THR A 142 -9.61 -3.93 0.48
CA THR A 142 -11.05 -4.02 0.22
C THR A 142 -11.30 -5.38 -0.42
N PRO A 143 -12.00 -6.30 0.26
CA PRO A 143 -12.27 -7.64 -0.25
C PRO A 143 -13.39 -7.66 -1.30
#